data_AF-Q5LUD2-F1
#
_entry.id   AF-Q5LUD2-F1
#
_cell.length_a   1.000
_cell.length_b   1.000
_cell.length_c   1.000
_cell.angle_alpha   90.00
_cell.angle_beta   90.00
_cell.angle_gamma   90.00
#
_symmetry.space_group_name_H-M   'P 1'
#
loop_
_entity.id
_entity.type
_entity.pdbx_description
1 polymer ?
#
loop_
_entity_poly.entity_id
_entity_poly.type
_entity_poly.pdbx_seq_one_letter_code
_entity_poly.pdbx_strand_id
1 'polypeptide(L)'
;MIMTMTRPMSPSTKTAPQPASFDCETAALLRAVMLPLFHGAQTWAELIEAMQRRGYGLAFRDGAFCVIERAGGQRLCGLRFLGLAMEDLVTRMGRPCVLARPGTWADGDLLSHPPTRSAVH
;
A
#
# COMPACT_ATOMS: atom_id res chain seq x y z
N MET A 1 -0.08 52.18 -25.20
CA MET A 1 -0.29 50.84 -25.79
C MET A 1 0.69 49.90 -25.09
N ILE A 2 0.24 49.16 -24.08
CA ILE A 2 1.08 48.27 -23.26
C ILE A 2 0.73 46.82 -23.61
N MET A 3 1.62 46.15 -24.33
CA MET A 3 1.55 44.71 -24.60
C MET A 3 2.36 43.98 -23.52
N THR A 4 1.68 43.34 -22.59
CA THR A 4 2.24 42.29 -21.73
C THR A 4 1.45 41.01 -21.99
N MET A 5 1.98 40.15 -22.85
CA MET A 5 1.47 38.79 -23.03
C MET A 5 2.35 37.81 -22.23
N THR A 6 1.75 37.35 -21.14
CA THR A 6 1.66 35.96 -20.68
C THR A 6 2.91 35.08 -20.77
N ARG A 7 3.49 34.81 -19.59
CA ARG A 7 4.50 33.78 -19.33
C ARG A 7 3.89 32.37 -19.55
N PRO A 8 4.54 31.46 -20.30
CA PRO A 8 4.03 30.10 -20.49
C PRO A 8 4.17 29.28 -19.19
N MET A 9 3.08 28.62 -18.83
CA MET A 9 2.98 27.68 -17.72
C MET A 9 3.51 26.33 -18.21
N SER A 10 4.60 25.85 -17.61
CA SER A 10 5.23 24.57 -17.95
C SER A 10 4.30 23.38 -17.67
N PRO A 11 4.40 22.28 -18.44
CA PRO A 11 3.50 21.13 -18.34
C PRO A 11 3.69 20.39 -17.02
N SER A 12 2.55 20.01 -16.42
CA SER A 12 2.40 19.32 -15.15
C SER A 12 3.38 18.17 -14.94
N THR A 13 4.13 18.26 -13.85
CA THR A 13 4.80 17.15 -13.20
C THR A 13 3.78 16.02 -13.03
N LYS A 14 4.12 14.83 -13.53
CA LYS A 14 3.38 13.57 -13.38
C LYS A 14 2.87 13.44 -11.94
N THR A 15 1.58 13.71 -11.73
CA THR A 15 0.89 13.51 -10.45
C THR A 15 1.04 12.03 -10.11
N ALA A 16 1.90 11.71 -9.13
CA ALA A 16 1.82 10.43 -8.45
C ALA A 16 0.35 10.27 -8.01
N PRO A 17 -0.27 9.09 -8.19
CA PRO A 17 -1.65 8.88 -7.79
C PRO A 17 -1.78 9.29 -6.33
N GLN A 18 -2.47 10.41 -6.09
CA GLN A 18 -2.70 10.88 -4.74
C GLN A 18 -3.50 9.77 -4.04
N PRO A 19 -3.13 9.38 -2.81
CA PRO A 19 -3.96 8.48 -2.04
C PRO A 19 -5.37 9.07 -2.00
N ALA A 20 -6.39 8.23 -2.17
CA ALA A 20 -7.78 8.67 -2.14
C ALA A 20 -7.98 9.63 -0.97
N SER A 21 -8.38 10.87 -1.26
CA SER A 21 -8.60 11.88 -0.25
C SER A 21 -9.89 11.52 0.49
N PHE A 22 -9.76 10.72 1.54
CA PHE A 22 -10.88 10.39 2.40
C PHE A 22 -11.27 11.63 3.22
N ASP A 23 -12.57 11.92 3.32
CA ASP A 23 -13.07 12.82 4.36
C ASP A 23 -12.76 12.24 5.76
N CYS A 24 -12.92 13.06 6.80
CA CYS A 24 -12.55 12.67 8.15
C CYS A 24 -13.38 11.48 8.68
N GLU A 25 -14.64 11.38 8.29
CA GLU A 25 -15.56 10.31 8.71
C GLU A 25 -15.14 8.98 8.08
N THR A 26 -15.02 8.94 6.76
CA THR A 26 -14.53 7.79 6.00
C THR A 26 -13.15 7.38 6.47
N ALA A 27 -12.27 8.34 6.76
CA ALA A 27 -10.94 8.04 7.26
C ALA A 27 -10.96 7.40 8.66
N ALA A 28 -11.80 7.90 9.56
CA ALA A 28 -11.97 7.34 10.89
C ALA A 28 -12.52 5.91 10.84
N LEU A 29 -13.54 5.67 10.02
CA LEU A 29 -14.11 4.35 9.80
C LEU A 29 -13.10 3.37 9.21
N LEU A 30 -12.34 3.80 8.20
CA LEU A 30 -11.31 2.97 7.58
C LEU A 30 -10.23 2.57 8.61
N ARG A 31 -9.77 3.51 9.44
CA ARG A 31 -8.84 3.18 10.54
C ARG A 31 -9.45 2.20 11.53
N ALA A 32 -10.69 2.43 11.97
CA ALA A 32 -11.38 1.59 12.94
C ALA A 32 -11.54 0.14 12.45
N VAL A 33 -11.74 -0.06 11.14
CA VAL A 33 -11.86 -1.40 10.54
C VAL A 33 -10.50 -2.06 10.34
N MET A 34 -9.49 -1.30 9.91
CA MET A 34 -8.17 -1.83 9.54
C MET A 34 -7.28 -2.10 10.74
N LEU A 35 -7.21 -1.18 11.71
CA LEU A 35 -6.30 -1.29 12.85
C LEU A 35 -6.44 -2.61 13.64
N PRO A 36 -7.65 -3.12 13.92
CA PRO A 36 -7.80 -4.41 14.60
C PRO A 36 -7.16 -5.58 13.84
N LEU A 37 -7.12 -5.53 12.50
CA LEU A 37 -6.47 -6.57 11.69
C LEU A 37 -4.96 -6.54 11.87
N PHE A 38 -4.38 -5.34 11.80
CA PHE A 38 -2.95 -5.15 12.04
C PHE A 38 -2.59 -5.55 13.46
N HIS A 39 -3.33 -5.11 14.47
CA HIS A 39 -3.03 -5.42 15.86
C HIS A 39 -3.26 -6.90 16.21
N GLY A 40 -4.28 -7.55 15.63
CA GLY A 40 -4.61 -8.94 15.94
C GLY A 40 -3.63 -9.97 15.36
N ALA A 41 -3.05 -9.70 14.19
CA ALA A 41 -2.16 -10.65 13.53
C ALA A 41 -0.79 -10.77 14.22
N GLN A 42 -0.32 -12.01 14.37
CA GLN A 42 1.02 -12.34 14.89
C GLN A 42 2.00 -12.72 13.77
N THR A 43 1.48 -13.06 12.60
CA THR A 43 2.30 -13.38 11.42
C THR A 43 1.83 -12.63 10.18
N TRP A 44 2.72 -12.46 9.20
CA TRP A 44 2.34 -11.89 7.90
C TRP A 44 1.25 -12.72 7.19
N ALA A 45 1.30 -14.05 7.32
CA ALA A 45 0.31 -14.95 6.75
C ALA A 45 -1.10 -14.68 7.33
N GLU A 46 -1.20 -14.59 8.66
CA GLU A 46 -2.46 -14.26 9.35
C GLU A 46 -3.00 -12.89 8.94
N LEU A 47 -2.12 -11.89 8.85
CA LEU A 47 -2.52 -10.54 8.44
C LEU A 47 -3.06 -10.56 7.00
N ILE A 48 -2.35 -11.20 6.07
CA ILE A 48 -2.74 -11.32 4.67
C ILE A 48 -4.09 -12.03 4.57
N GLU A 49 -4.27 -13.15 5.27
CA GLU A 49 -5.53 -13.90 5.26
C GLU A 49 -6.69 -13.06 5.82
N ALA A 50 -6.49 -12.38 6.94
CA ALA A 50 -7.52 -11.54 7.55
C ALA A 50 -7.93 -10.37 6.65
N MET A 51 -6.98 -9.76 5.94
CA MET A 51 -7.23 -8.73 4.94
C MET A 51 -8.01 -9.30 3.73
N GLN A 52 -7.58 -10.45 3.22
CA GLN A 52 -8.19 -11.10 2.05
C GLN A 52 -9.63 -11.53 2.28
N ARG A 53 -9.97 -12.00 3.50
CA ARG A 53 -11.35 -12.32 3.90
C ARG A 53 -12.30 -11.13 3.82
N ARG A 54 -11.76 -9.91 3.86
CA ARG A 54 -12.53 -8.66 3.76
C ARG A 54 -12.42 -7.98 2.39
N GLY A 55 -11.83 -8.65 1.40
CA GLY A 55 -11.68 -8.10 0.04
C GLY A 55 -10.50 -7.14 -0.14
N TYR A 56 -9.55 -7.13 0.80
CA TYR A 56 -8.35 -6.30 0.73
C TYR A 56 -7.08 -7.11 0.48
N GLY A 57 -6.07 -6.45 -0.06
CA GLY A 57 -4.72 -6.97 -0.21
C GLY A 57 -3.69 -6.06 0.44
N LEU A 58 -2.45 -6.56 0.52
CA LEU A 58 -1.29 -5.82 1.00
C LEU A 58 -0.20 -5.86 -0.08
N ALA A 59 0.42 -4.72 -0.31
CA ALA A 59 1.40 -4.57 -1.37
C ALA A 59 2.37 -3.42 -1.11
N PHE A 60 3.53 -3.48 -1.75
CA PHE A 60 4.39 -2.33 -1.96
C PHE A 60 4.02 -1.67 -3.28
N ARG A 61 3.69 -0.38 -3.23
CA ARG A 61 3.43 0.48 -4.38
C ARG A 61 4.18 1.79 -4.22
N ASP A 62 4.95 2.17 -5.24
CA ASP A 62 5.81 3.35 -5.23
C ASP A 62 6.75 3.36 -4.01
N GLY A 63 7.32 2.19 -3.69
CA GLY A 63 8.22 1.99 -2.54
C GLY A 63 7.54 2.08 -1.16
N ALA A 64 6.21 2.17 -1.10
CA ALA A 64 5.47 2.28 0.16
C ALA A 64 4.56 1.07 0.41
N PHE A 65 4.54 0.59 1.65
CA PHE A 65 3.59 -0.44 2.08
C PHE A 65 2.17 0.15 2.14
N CYS A 66 1.24 -0.51 1.47
CA CYS A 66 -0.13 -0.06 1.33
C CYS A 66 -1.16 -1.19 1.35
N VAL A 67 -2.36 -0.82 1.79
CA VAL A 67 -3.59 -1.58 1.59
C VAL A 67 -4.10 -1.31 0.18
N ILE A 68 -4.40 -2.37 -0.54
CA ILE A 68 -5.03 -2.32 -1.87
C ILE A 68 -6.40 -2.99 -1.81
N GLU A 69 -7.31 -2.58 -2.69
CA GLU A 69 -8.49 -3.36 -3.00
C GLU A 69 -8.06 -4.64 -3.74
N ARG A 70 -8.62 -5.79 -3.36
CA ARG A 70 -8.25 -7.07 -3.96
C ARG A 70 -8.69 -7.20 -5.43
N ALA A 71 -9.83 -6.61 -5.80
CA ALA A 71 -10.41 -6.77 -7.13
C ALA A 71 -9.62 -6.01 -8.21
N GLY A 72 -9.44 -4.69 -8.02
CA GLY A 72 -8.73 -3.86 -8.99
C GLY A 72 -7.24 -3.64 -8.68
N GLY A 73 -6.77 -4.02 -7.50
CA GLY A 73 -5.41 -3.70 -7.04
C GLY A 73 -5.21 -2.21 -6.73
N GLN A 74 -6.29 -1.43 -6.68
CA GLN A 74 -6.27 0.00 -6.43
C GLN A 74 -5.77 0.27 -5.02
N ARG A 75 -4.81 1.19 -4.89
CA ARG A 75 -4.30 1.64 -3.60
C ARG A 75 -5.38 2.38 -2.83
N LEU A 76 -5.64 1.92 -1.60
CA LEU A 76 -6.58 2.54 -0.67
C LEU A 76 -5.85 3.48 0.30
N CYS A 77 -4.94 2.94 1.11
CA CYS A 77 -4.20 3.74 2.09
C CYS A 77 -2.82 3.11 2.42
N GLY A 78 -1.91 3.89 2.99
CA GLY A 78 -0.61 3.41 3.48
C GLY A 78 -0.57 3.27 5.00
N LEU A 79 0.49 2.67 5.56
CA LEU A 79 0.65 2.52 7.02
C LEU A 79 0.57 3.85 7.78
N ARG A 80 1.20 4.91 7.25
CA ARG A 80 1.16 6.26 7.85
C ARG A 80 -0.26 6.79 8.02
N PHE A 81 -1.15 6.49 7.07
CA PHE A 81 -2.56 6.88 7.18
C PHE A 81 -3.24 6.17 8.35
N LEU A 82 -2.88 4.92 8.61
CA LEU A 82 -3.37 4.13 9.75
C LEU A 82 -2.68 4.50 11.07
N GLY A 83 -1.66 5.36 11.07
CA GLY A 83 -0.87 5.66 12.26
C GLY A 83 0.07 4.51 12.66
N LEU A 84 0.44 3.65 11.71
CA LEU A 84 1.34 2.52 11.91
C LEU A 84 2.71 2.79 11.29
N ALA A 85 3.75 2.20 11.87
CA ALA A 85 5.09 2.16 11.29
C ALA A 85 5.43 0.74 10.80
N MET A 86 6.18 0.66 9.71
CA MET A 86 6.61 -0.64 9.16
C MET A 86 7.56 -1.36 10.12
N GLU A 87 8.40 -0.62 10.83
CA GLU A 87 9.33 -1.13 11.83
C GLU A 87 8.64 -1.89 12.97
N ASP A 88 7.48 -1.41 13.45
CA ASP A 88 6.71 -2.09 14.49
C ASP A 88 6.18 -3.44 13.98
N LEU A 89 5.70 -3.47 12.74
CA LEU A 89 5.21 -4.69 12.10
C LEU A 89 6.34 -5.70 11.89
N VAL A 90 7.51 -5.23 11.45
CA VAL A 90 8.69 -6.08 11.22
C VAL A 90 9.27 -6.60 12.54
N THR A 91 9.31 -5.77 13.58
CA THR A 91 9.78 -6.18 14.91
C THR A 91 8.91 -7.29 15.47
N ARG A 92 7.59 -7.22 15.26
CA ARG A 92 6.65 -8.21 15.76
C ARG A 92 6.54 -9.47 14.91
N MET A 93 6.45 -9.33 13.59
CA MET A 93 6.14 -10.44 12.66
C MET A 93 7.33 -10.91 11.82
N GLY A 94 8.51 -10.29 11.98
CA GLY A 94 9.69 -10.52 11.14
C GLY A 94 9.62 -9.80 9.79
N ARG A 95 10.52 -10.12 8.86
CA ARG A 95 10.53 -9.50 7.52
C ARG A 95 9.44 -10.09 6.62
N PRO A 96 8.66 -9.27 5.89
CA PRO A 96 7.67 -9.78 4.94
C PRO A 96 8.34 -10.46 3.75
N CYS A 97 7.71 -11.50 3.22
CA CYS A 97 8.06 -12.06 1.91
C CYS A 97 7.39 -11.21 0.82
N VAL A 98 8.17 -10.70 -0.12
CA VAL A 98 7.67 -9.82 -1.19
C VAL A 98 8.08 -10.39 -2.55
N LEU A 99 7.10 -10.58 -3.43
CA LEU A 99 7.36 -10.83 -4.84
C LEU A 99 7.52 -9.48 -5.54
N ALA A 100 8.75 -9.16 -5.94
CA ALA A 100 9.02 -7.93 -6.68
C ALA A 100 8.29 -7.93 -8.01
N ARG A 101 7.65 -6.80 -8.34
CA ARG A 101 7.10 -6.55 -9.68
C ARG A 101 8.19 -5.92 -10.55
N PRO A 102 8.27 -6.26 -11.85
CA PRO A 102 9.19 -5.61 -12.76
C PRO A 102 8.95 -4.10 -12.82
N GLY A 103 10.01 -3.30 -12.73
CA GLY A 103 9.92 -1.84 -12.81
C GLY A 103 10.97 -1.14 -11.96
N THR A 104 10.90 0.19 -11.94
CA THR A 104 11.86 1.05 -11.22
C THR A 104 11.35 1.56 -9.87
N TRP A 105 10.12 1.21 -9.47
CA TRP A 105 9.38 1.86 -8.38
C TRP A 105 9.31 1.04 -7.08
N ALA A 106 10.16 0.00 -6.97
CA ALA A 106 10.19 -0.92 -5.84
C ALA A 106 8.80 -1.50 -5.50
N ASP A 107 8.02 -1.81 -6.53
CA ASP A 107 6.71 -2.42 -6.38
C ASP A 107 6.85 -3.91 -6.06
N GLY A 108 5.89 -4.43 -5.29
CA GLY A 108 5.85 -5.86 -5.00
C GLY A 108 4.55 -6.27 -4.33
N ASP A 109 4.24 -7.55 -4.41
CA ASP A 109 3.09 -8.13 -3.73
C ASP A 109 3.56 -8.91 -2.50
N LEU A 110 2.85 -8.77 -1.39
CA LEU A 110 3.13 -9.57 -0.21
C LEU A 110 2.72 -11.03 -0.46
N LEU A 111 3.61 -11.95 -0.08
CA LEU A 111 3.34 -13.38 -0.09
C LEU A 111 3.05 -13.85 1.33
N SER A 112 2.03 -14.70 1.48
CA SER A 112 1.72 -15.34 2.77
C SER A 112 2.81 -16.30 3.22
N HIS A 113 3.51 -16.90 2.27
CA HIS A 113 4.61 -17.83 2.50
C HIS A 113 5.75 -17.53 1.52
N PRO A 114 7.00 -17.87 1.87
CA PRO A 114 8.10 -17.83 0.91
C PRO A 114 7.71 -18.64 -0.34
N PRO A 115 8.09 -18.20 -1.55
CA PRO A 115 7.85 -18.98 -2.75
C PRO A 115 8.56 -20.33 -2.58
N THR A 116 7.81 -21.43 -2.65
CA THR A 116 8.41 -22.75 -2.73
C THR A 116 9.23 -22.77 -4.00
N ARG A 117 10.55 -22.99 -3.86
CA ARG A 117 11.43 -23.16 -5.02
C ARG A 117 10.93 -24.41 -5.74
N SER A 118 10.12 -24.22 -6.79
CA SER A 118 9.77 -25.32 -7.68
C SER A 118 11.08 -25.87 -8.20
N ALA A 119 11.38 -27.13 -7.87
CA ALA A 119 12.50 -27.85 -8.41
C ALA A 119 12.30 -27.88 -9.93
N VAL A 120 13.03 -27.02 -10.64
CA VAL A 120 13.17 -27.11 -12.08
C VAL A 120 14.01 -28.37 -12.32
N HIS A 121 13.33 -29.44 -12.72
CA HIS A 121 13.93 -30.63 -13.33
C HIS A 121 13.93 -30.47 -14.84
#